data_AF-A0A662DVW3-F1
#
_entry.id   AF-A0A662DVW3-F1
#
_cell.length_a   1.000
_cell.length_b   1.000
_cell.length_c   1.000
_cell.angle_alpha   90.00
_cell.angle_beta   90.00
_cell.angle_gamma   90.00
#
_symmetry.space_group_name_H-M   'P 1'
#
loop_
_entity.id
_entity.type
_entity.pdbx_description
1 polymer ?
#
loop_
_entity_poly.entity_id
_entity_poly.type
_entity_poly.pdbx_seq_one_letter_code
_entity_poly.pdbx_strand_id
1 'polypeptide(L)'
;MIFSHANGFPIGSYTPLLDSLKESAQISGWEARPLVRGTDPQEISGWADLAADLELGIESRFGSPVVGVGHSLGGVLNLLVAASNPELYRALVLLDPVIFSGTRALVWGQMKRWGRAHRLPLMAGALRRRDVWPDRETVRQSWNGKTAFEGWTDQAFDAYLEAGLEQDSKNGGVRLRYPKAWEARIFEVSPHDVWNEIPKVMCPVLVLRGEHSDTLTTGAFRKFGRRVRHG
;
A
#
# COMPACT_ATOMS: atom_id res chain seq x y z
N MET A 1 4.61 8.41 -14.87
CA MET A 1 4.82 8.02 -13.47
C MET A 1 4.16 6.67 -13.22
N ILE A 2 4.65 5.92 -12.24
CA ILE A 2 4.00 4.70 -11.76
C ILE A 2 3.37 4.97 -10.40
N PHE A 3 2.14 4.50 -10.19
CA PHE A 3 1.42 4.64 -8.92
C PHE A 3 1.20 3.27 -8.27
N SER A 4 1.65 3.09 -7.03
CA SER A 4 1.54 1.85 -6.27
C SER A 4 0.61 2.02 -5.06
N HIS A 5 -0.35 1.12 -4.93
CA HIS A 5 -1.43 1.25 -3.95
C HIS A 5 -1.06 0.79 -2.52
N ALA A 6 -1.91 1.17 -1.56
CA ALA A 6 -1.88 0.66 -0.18
C ALA A 6 -2.51 -0.72 -0.02
N ASN A 7 -2.22 -1.40 1.08
CA ASN A 7 -2.82 -2.68 1.43
C ASN A 7 -4.35 -2.54 1.60
N GLY A 8 -5.14 -3.33 0.87
CA GLY A 8 -6.59 -3.27 0.92
C GLY A 8 -7.25 -2.19 0.06
N PHE A 9 -6.47 -1.47 -0.76
CA PHE A 9 -6.95 -0.38 -1.64
C PHE A 9 -6.58 -0.67 -3.10
N PRO A 10 -7.50 -1.17 -3.93
CA PRO A 10 -7.25 -1.31 -5.36
C PRO A 10 -6.95 0.04 -6.03
N ILE A 11 -6.19 0.05 -7.14
CA ILE A 11 -5.75 1.29 -7.81
C ILE A 11 -6.92 2.23 -8.14
N GLY A 12 -8.07 1.69 -8.57
CA GLY A 12 -9.26 2.49 -8.86
C GLY A 12 -9.80 3.29 -7.67
N SER A 13 -9.44 2.93 -6.43
CA SER A 13 -9.80 3.69 -5.23
C SER A 13 -9.18 5.09 -5.21
N TYR A 14 -8.09 5.28 -5.96
CA TYR A 14 -7.35 6.53 -6.04
C TYR A 14 -7.83 7.42 -7.18
N THR A 15 -8.86 7.02 -7.94
CA THR A 15 -9.34 7.75 -9.12
C THR A 15 -9.50 9.26 -8.88
N PRO A 16 -10.11 9.75 -7.78
CA PRO A 16 -10.22 11.20 -7.55
C PRO A 16 -8.86 11.93 -7.48
N LEU A 17 -7.87 11.30 -6.84
CA LEU A 17 -6.50 11.83 -6.78
C LEU A 17 -5.81 11.74 -8.14
N LEU A 18 -5.87 10.58 -8.78
CA LEU A 18 -5.17 10.33 -10.03
C LEU A 18 -5.73 11.19 -11.17
N ASP A 19 -7.05 11.38 -11.22
CA ASP A 19 -7.72 12.23 -12.20
C ASP A 19 -7.24 13.68 -12.12
N SER A 20 -7.07 14.20 -10.90
CA SER A 20 -6.54 15.54 -10.65
C SER A 20 -5.10 15.73 -11.13
N LEU A 21 -4.36 14.64 -11.40
CA LEU A 21 -2.97 14.66 -11.84
C LEU A 21 -2.80 14.33 -13.33
N LYS A 22 -3.86 13.86 -14.01
CA LYS A 22 -3.79 13.39 -15.41
C LYS A 22 -3.39 14.48 -16.40
N GLU A 23 -3.73 15.74 -16.13
CA GLU A 23 -3.34 16.87 -16.99
C GLU A 23 -1.83 17.15 -16.94
N SER A 24 -1.19 16.86 -15.81
CA SER A 24 0.23 17.16 -15.58
C SER A 24 1.16 15.98 -15.85
N ALA A 25 0.65 14.75 -15.89
CA ALA A 25 1.47 13.56 -16.10
C ALA A 25 0.67 12.33 -16.52
N GLN A 26 1.32 11.47 -17.33
CA GLN A 26 0.83 10.13 -17.61
C GLN A 26 1.04 9.21 -16.41
N ILE A 27 -0.03 8.54 -15.97
CA ILE A 27 -0.04 7.67 -14.78
C ILE A 27 -0.27 6.23 -15.21
N SER A 28 0.65 5.34 -14.82
CA SER A 28 0.45 3.89 -14.91
C SER A 28 0.19 3.33 -13.52
N GLY A 29 -0.97 2.72 -13.32
CA GLY A 29 -1.29 2.02 -12.07
C GLY A 29 -0.56 0.68 -11.98
N TRP A 30 0.02 0.39 -10.82
CA TRP A 30 0.58 -0.91 -10.49
C TRP A 30 -0.36 -1.69 -9.58
N GLU A 31 -0.89 -2.81 -10.07
CA GLU A 31 -1.64 -3.75 -9.25
C GLU A 31 -0.69 -4.83 -8.72
N ALA A 32 -0.45 -4.82 -7.40
CA ALA A 32 0.36 -5.85 -6.75
C ALA A 32 -0.37 -7.20 -6.73
N ARG A 33 0.36 -8.30 -6.41
CA ARG A 33 -0.18 -9.68 -6.38
C ARG A 33 -1.58 -9.84 -5.76
N PRO A 34 -1.94 -9.18 -4.64
CA PRO A 34 -3.31 -9.26 -4.08
C PRO A 34 -4.46 -8.97 -5.05
N LEU A 35 -4.20 -8.20 -6.10
CA LEU A 35 -5.18 -7.79 -7.12
C LEU A 35 -5.02 -8.59 -8.43
N VAL A 36 -3.98 -9.41 -8.54
CA VAL A 36 -3.74 -10.31 -9.66
C VAL A 36 -4.40 -11.65 -9.35
N ARG A 37 -5.28 -12.10 -10.26
CA ARG A 37 -6.03 -13.35 -10.07
C ARG A 37 -5.08 -14.57 -10.06
N GLY A 38 -5.38 -15.51 -9.17
CA GLY A 38 -4.67 -16.80 -9.09
C GLY A 38 -3.38 -16.77 -8.27
N THR A 39 -3.02 -15.65 -7.66
CA THR A 39 -1.85 -15.55 -6.78
C THR A 39 -2.17 -16.02 -5.36
N ASP A 40 -1.20 -16.64 -4.69
CA ASP A 40 -1.34 -17.14 -3.32
C ASP A 40 -0.55 -16.29 -2.31
N PRO A 41 -1.17 -15.79 -1.21
CA PRO A 41 -0.46 -15.08 -0.14
C PRO A 41 0.77 -15.81 0.43
N GLN A 42 0.80 -17.14 0.39
CA GLN A 42 1.92 -17.94 0.89
C GLN A 42 3.18 -17.83 0.02
N GLU A 43 3.08 -17.30 -1.20
CA GLU A 43 4.21 -17.11 -2.11
C GLU A 43 5.14 -15.96 -1.72
N ILE A 44 4.70 -15.08 -0.81
CA ILE A 44 5.53 -13.97 -0.33
C ILE A 44 6.05 -14.25 1.09
N SER A 45 7.32 -13.96 1.32
CA SER A 45 8.01 -14.03 2.60
C SER A 45 8.19 -12.63 3.24
N GLY A 46 8.12 -11.58 2.41
CA GLY A 46 8.31 -10.20 2.79
C GLY A 46 7.83 -9.23 1.71
N TRP A 47 7.86 -7.95 2.03
CA TRP A 47 7.53 -6.90 1.05
C TRP A 47 8.60 -6.77 -0.06
N ALA A 48 9.80 -7.33 0.14
CA ALA A 48 10.82 -7.40 -0.91
C ALA A 48 10.34 -8.22 -2.12
N ASP A 49 9.54 -9.27 -1.91
CA ASP A 49 8.98 -10.08 -3.00
C ASP A 49 8.02 -9.22 -3.86
N LEU A 50 7.18 -8.40 -3.22
CA LEU A 50 6.28 -7.47 -3.92
C LEU A 50 7.04 -6.31 -4.57
N ALA A 51 8.17 -5.90 -4.00
CA ALA A 51 9.04 -4.86 -4.58
C ALA A 51 9.73 -5.40 -5.85
N ALA A 52 10.19 -6.65 -5.84
CA ALA A 52 10.74 -7.29 -7.03
C ALA A 52 9.71 -7.39 -8.17
N ASP A 53 8.43 -7.68 -7.86
CA ASP A 53 7.38 -7.63 -8.89
C ASP A 53 7.20 -6.22 -9.46
N LEU A 54 7.23 -5.18 -8.60
CA LEU A 54 7.12 -3.79 -9.02
C LEU A 54 8.31 -3.39 -9.91
N GLU A 55 9.52 -3.81 -9.56
CA GLU A 55 10.74 -3.60 -10.34
C GLU A 55 10.60 -4.14 -11.76
N LEU A 56 10.25 -5.43 -11.90
CA LEU A 56 9.97 -6.06 -13.19
C LEU A 56 8.84 -5.34 -13.94
N GLY A 57 7.83 -4.87 -13.20
CA GLY A 57 6.74 -4.05 -13.73
C GLY A 57 7.20 -2.70 -14.28
N ILE A 58 8.22 -2.08 -13.67
CA ILE A 58 8.80 -0.83 -14.16
C ILE A 58 9.62 -1.10 -15.41
N GLU A 59 10.55 -2.05 -15.36
CA GLU A 59 11.43 -2.39 -16.48
C GLU A 59 10.66 -2.80 -17.74
N SER A 60 9.57 -3.57 -17.57
CA SER A 60 8.75 -4.03 -18.69
C SER A 60 7.88 -2.95 -19.32
N ARG A 61 7.55 -1.88 -18.59
CA ARG A 61 6.61 -0.83 -19.04
C ARG A 61 7.29 0.47 -19.43
N PHE A 62 8.51 0.71 -18.95
CA PHE A 62 9.19 1.99 -19.10
C PHE A 62 10.61 1.80 -19.61
N GLY A 63 10.96 2.53 -20.68
CA GLY A 63 12.33 2.57 -21.21
C GLY A 63 13.22 3.66 -20.59
N SER A 64 12.77 4.31 -19.51
CA SER A 64 13.48 5.43 -18.88
C SER A 64 13.10 5.55 -17.40
N PRO A 65 13.94 6.17 -16.55
CA PRO A 65 13.68 6.30 -15.11
C PRO A 65 12.32 6.97 -14.80
N VAL A 66 11.55 6.38 -13.90
CA VAL A 66 10.18 6.81 -13.57
C VAL A 66 10.12 7.74 -12.36
N VAL A 67 9.05 8.53 -12.29
CA VAL A 67 8.59 9.06 -10.99
C VAL A 67 7.77 7.97 -10.32
N GLY A 68 8.22 7.49 -9.17
CA GLY A 68 7.52 6.50 -8.35
C GLY A 68 6.61 7.19 -7.33
N VAL A 69 5.32 6.91 -7.37
CA VAL A 69 4.35 7.42 -6.40
C VAL A 69 3.74 6.23 -5.67
N GLY A 70 3.70 6.26 -4.35
CA GLY A 70 3.19 5.12 -3.60
C GLY A 70 2.55 5.49 -2.27
N HIS A 71 1.39 4.91 -1.97
CA HIS A 71 0.70 5.07 -0.69
C HIS A 71 0.95 3.88 0.23
N SER A 72 1.31 4.14 1.49
CA SER A 72 1.43 3.13 2.56
C SER A 72 2.35 1.97 2.13
N LEU A 73 1.81 0.77 1.86
CA LEU A 73 2.52 -0.36 1.25
C LEU A 73 3.29 0.06 0.00
N GLY A 74 2.61 0.63 -0.99
CA GLY A 74 3.20 1.02 -2.27
C GLY A 74 4.32 2.03 -2.13
N GLY A 75 4.26 2.91 -1.12
CA GLY A 75 5.35 3.84 -0.82
C GLY A 75 6.62 3.11 -0.38
N VAL A 76 6.49 2.09 0.47
CA VAL A 76 7.62 1.26 0.89
C VAL A 76 8.12 0.40 -0.26
N LEU A 77 7.25 -0.14 -1.12
CA LEU A 77 7.69 -0.91 -2.29
C LEU A 77 8.58 -0.06 -3.22
N ASN A 78 8.13 1.15 -3.58
CA ASN A 78 8.94 2.07 -4.40
C ASN A 78 10.28 2.41 -3.72
N LEU A 79 10.27 2.62 -2.40
CA LEU A 79 11.49 2.89 -1.63
C LEU A 79 12.47 1.71 -1.68
N LEU A 80 12.00 0.48 -1.54
CA LEU A 80 12.84 -0.72 -1.62
C LEU A 80 13.45 -0.88 -3.02
N VAL A 81 12.65 -0.70 -4.08
CA VAL A 81 13.20 -0.77 -5.45
C VAL A 81 14.21 0.34 -5.69
N ALA A 82 13.92 1.58 -5.29
CA ALA A 82 14.84 2.71 -5.48
C ALA A 82 16.13 2.60 -4.66
N ALA A 83 16.12 1.85 -3.56
CA ALA A 83 17.31 1.56 -2.76
C ALA A 83 18.22 0.49 -3.41
N SER A 84 17.62 -0.47 -4.12
CA SER A 84 18.34 -1.56 -4.80
C SER A 84 18.78 -1.19 -6.23
N ASN A 85 17.91 -0.50 -6.97
CA ASN A 85 18.04 -0.17 -8.40
C ASN A 85 17.78 1.34 -8.59
N PRO A 86 18.69 2.21 -8.13
CA PRO A 86 18.48 3.66 -8.09
C PRO A 86 18.27 4.28 -9.48
N GLU A 87 18.81 3.69 -10.53
CA GLU A 87 18.68 4.13 -11.92
C GLU A 87 17.25 4.01 -12.46
N LEU A 88 16.38 3.20 -11.85
CA LEU A 88 14.98 3.10 -12.28
C LEU A 88 14.15 4.33 -11.89
N TYR A 89 14.64 5.21 -11.01
CA TYR A 89 13.87 6.32 -10.48
C TYR A 89 14.52 7.68 -10.72
N ARG A 90 13.73 8.62 -11.23
CA ARG A 90 14.09 10.05 -11.26
C ARG A 90 13.63 10.82 -10.02
N ALA A 91 12.59 10.35 -9.34
CA ALA A 91 12.08 10.91 -8.08
C ALA A 91 11.08 9.95 -7.42
N LEU A 92 10.90 10.10 -6.10
CA LEU A 92 9.87 9.42 -5.32
C LEU A 92 8.89 10.40 -4.68
N VAL A 93 7.61 10.03 -4.66
CA VAL A 93 6.56 10.66 -3.86
C VAL A 93 5.92 9.59 -2.97
N LEU A 94 6.20 9.64 -1.68
CA LEU A 94 5.75 8.65 -0.71
C LEU A 94 4.60 9.21 0.12
N LEU A 95 3.40 8.68 -0.10
CA LEU A 95 2.21 9.05 0.65
C LEU A 95 2.12 8.15 1.87
N ASP A 96 2.33 8.72 3.05
CA ASP A 96 2.19 8.09 4.36
C ASP A 96 2.78 6.66 4.44
N PRO A 97 4.07 6.45 4.05
CA PRO A 97 4.66 5.11 3.96
C PRO A 97 4.72 4.41 5.32
N VAL A 98 4.52 3.09 5.34
CA VAL A 98 4.55 2.27 6.56
C VAL A 98 5.99 2.09 7.05
N ILE A 99 6.43 2.97 7.94
CA ILE A 99 7.79 2.92 8.50
C ILE A 99 7.72 2.90 10.03
N PHE A 100 7.78 1.68 10.59
CA PHE A 100 7.79 1.50 12.05
C PHE A 100 9.07 2.03 12.67
N SER A 101 8.99 2.71 13.81
CA SER A 101 10.17 3.20 14.55
C SER A 101 10.07 2.95 16.05
N GLY A 102 11.22 2.96 16.74
CA GLY A 102 11.28 2.86 18.19
C GLY A 102 10.67 1.56 18.71
N THR A 103 9.85 1.65 19.75
CA THR A 103 9.19 0.50 20.39
C THR A 103 8.28 -0.27 19.42
N ARG A 104 7.60 0.42 18.48
CA ARG A 104 6.77 -0.27 17.47
C ARG A 104 7.59 -1.20 16.59
N ALA A 105 8.74 -0.74 16.10
CA ALA A 105 9.64 -1.57 15.28
C ALA A 105 10.19 -2.76 16.07
N LEU A 106 10.58 -2.54 17.33
CA LEU A 106 11.07 -3.61 18.21
C LEU A 106 10.00 -4.66 18.47
N VAL A 107 8.78 -4.25 18.88
CA VAL A 107 7.67 -5.18 19.13
C VAL A 107 7.31 -5.95 17.86
N TRP A 108 7.26 -5.28 16.71
CA TRP A 108 6.96 -5.93 15.43
C TRP A 108 8.00 -6.99 15.05
N GLY A 109 9.29 -6.63 15.15
CA GLY A 109 10.40 -7.57 14.89
C GLY A 109 10.36 -8.79 15.81
N GLN A 110 10.09 -8.59 17.10
CA GLN A 110 9.98 -9.69 18.08
C GLN A 110 8.79 -10.60 17.79
N MET A 111 7.62 -10.02 17.48
CA MET A 111 6.41 -10.77 17.13
C MET A 111 6.63 -11.61 15.87
N LYS A 112 7.30 -11.06 14.85
CA LYS A 112 7.68 -11.80 13.64
C LYS A 112 8.65 -12.94 13.96
N ARG A 113 9.70 -12.67 14.74
CA ARG A 113 10.70 -13.67 15.15
C ARG A 113 10.09 -14.85 15.93
N TRP A 114 9.06 -14.60 16.72
CA TRP A 114 8.35 -15.64 17.48
C TRP A 114 7.21 -16.31 16.70
N GLY A 115 6.99 -15.98 15.42
CA GLY A 115 5.87 -16.50 14.62
C GLY A 115 4.50 -16.06 15.14
N ARG A 116 4.43 -14.97 15.90
CA ARG A 116 3.21 -14.47 16.57
C ARG A 116 2.63 -13.23 15.90
N ALA A 117 3.16 -12.80 14.76
CA ALA A 117 2.63 -11.67 14.00
C ALA A 117 1.11 -11.81 13.75
N HIS A 118 0.62 -13.04 13.50
CA HIS A 118 -0.81 -13.34 13.35
C HIS A 118 -1.74 -12.88 14.49
N ARG A 119 -1.22 -12.61 15.68
CA ARG A 119 -2.00 -12.12 16.83
C ARG A 119 -2.16 -10.60 16.85
N LEU A 120 -1.55 -9.89 15.92
CA LEU A 120 -1.62 -8.43 15.86
C LEU A 120 -3.04 -7.99 15.45
N PRO A 121 -3.59 -6.92 16.07
CA PRO A 121 -4.97 -6.50 15.84
C PRO A 121 -5.32 -6.25 14.37
N LEU A 122 -4.39 -5.72 13.57
CA LEU A 122 -4.59 -5.43 12.14
C LEU A 122 -4.90 -6.69 11.34
N MET A 123 -4.16 -7.78 11.58
CA MET A 123 -4.37 -9.06 10.91
C MET A 123 -5.69 -9.71 11.33
N ALA A 124 -5.95 -9.72 12.63
CA ALA A 124 -7.19 -10.26 13.17
C ALA A 124 -8.41 -9.49 12.67
N GLY A 125 -8.27 -8.16 12.48
CA GLY A 125 -9.28 -7.31 11.87
C GLY A 125 -9.53 -7.68 10.41
N ALA A 126 -8.48 -7.77 9.59
CA ALA A 126 -8.56 -8.13 8.18
C ALA A 126 -9.29 -9.48 7.97
N LEU A 127 -8.93 -10.51 8.74
CA LEU A 127 -9.55 -11.84 8.63
C LEU A 127 -11.02 -11.87 9.06
N ARG A 128 -11.43 -11.00 9.99
CA ARG A 128 -12.82 -10.88 10.45
C ARG A 128 -13.70 -10.04 9.54
N ARG A 129 -13.13 -9.35 8.54
CA ARG A 129 -13.94 -8.56 7.61
C ARG A 129 -14.97 -9.46 6.95
N ARG A 130 -16.19 -8.94 6.80
CA ARG A 130 -17.14 -9.50 5.85
C ARG A 130 -16.53 -9.36 4.44
N ASP A 131 -16.69 -10.36 3.61
CA ASP A 131 -16.12 -10.43 2.27
C ASP A 131 -17.13 -10.67 1.16
N VAL A 132 -18.39 -10.98 1.48
CA VAL A 132 -19.48 -11.21 0.52
C VAL A 132 -20.75 -10.50 0.97
N TRP A 133 -21.44 -9.88 0.02
CA TRP A 133 -22.71 -9.15 0.21
C TRP A 133 -23.67 -9.43 -0.94
N PRO A 134 -24.99 -9.22 -0.74
CA PRO A 134 -25.98 -9.40 -1.80
C PRO A 134 -25.79 -8.44 -2.99
N ASP A 135 -25.37 -7.20 -2.73
CA ASP A 135 -25.20 -6.15 -3.74
C ASP A 135 -24.32 -5.01 -3.21
N ARG A 136 -23.90 -4.10 -4.11
CA ARG A 136 -23.05 -2.94 -3.78
C ARG A 136 -23.75 -1.96 -2.83
N GLU A 137 -25.06 -1.81 -2.93
CA GLU A 137 -25.83 -0.87 -2.11
C GLU A 137 -25.83 -1.29 -0.63
N THR A 138 -25.97 -2.58 -0.38
CA THR A 138 -25.82 -3.17 0.96
C THR A 138 -24.42 -2.89 1.52
N VAL A 139 -23.37 -2.95 0.69
CA VAL A 139 -22.01 -2.60 1.13
C VAL A 139 -21.95 -1.13 1.51
N ARG A 140 -22.42 -0.24 0.63
CA ARG A 140 -22.46 1.22 0.85
C ARG A 140 -23.12 1.53 2.19
N GLN A 141 -24.32 1.03 2.43
CA GLN A 141 -25.05 1.25 3.70
C GLN A 141 -24.29 0.71 4.91
N SER A 142 -23.68 -0.47 4.79
CA SER A 142 -22.93 -1.09 5.89
C SER A 142 -21.59 -0.42 6.21
N TRP A 143 -21.05 0.35 5.29
CA TRP A 143 -19.75 1.04 5.41
C TRP A 143 -19.91 2.52 5.70
N ASN A 144 -21.02 3.11 5.27
CA ASN A 144 -21.36 4.50 5.56
C ASN A 144 -21.34 4.77 7.07
N GLY A 145 -20.71 5.87 7.48
CA GLY A 145 -20.58 6.26 8.88
C GLY A 145 -19.62 5.41 9.73
N LYS A 146 -18.91 4.43 9.16
CA LYS A 146 -17.82 3.75 9.89
C LYS A 146 -16.63 4.69 10.05
N THR A 147 -16.02 4.66 11.23
CA THR A 147 -14.81 5.43 11.56
C THR A 147 -13.66 5.21 10.57
N ALA A 148 -13.59 4.05 9.91
CA ALA A 148 -12.58 3.78 8.88
C ALA A 148 -12.68 4.68 7.63
N PHE A 149 -13.84 5.28 7.37
CA PHE A 149 -14.09 6.20 6.25
C PHE A 149 -14.38 7.63 6.73
N GLU A 150 -14.12 7.92 8.01
CA GLU A 150 -14.29 9.26 8.54
C GLU A 150 -13.36 10.25 7.82
N GLY A 151 -13.91 11.39 7.42
CA GLY A 151 -13.19 12.42 6.64
C GLY A 151 -13.04 12.13 5.15
N TRP A 152 -13.58 11.01 4.64
CA TRP A 152 -13.60 10.76 3.20
C TRP A 152 -14.66 11.62 2.51
N THR A 153 -14.35 12.07 1.29
CA THR A 153 -15.36 12.64 0.40
C THR A 153 -16.23 11.53 -0.20
N ASP A 154 -17.46 11.85 -0.57
CA ASP A 154 -18.34 10.90 -1.26
C ASP A 154 -17.67 10.33 -2.52
N GLN A 155 -16.97 11.18 -3.28
CA GLN A 155 -16.26 10.76 -4.48
C GLN A 155 -15.16 9.71 -4.19
N ALA A 156 -14.41 9.87 -3.09
CA ALA A 156 -13.39 8.90 -2.69
C ALA A 156 -14.02 7.59 -2.21
N PHE A 157 -15.10 7.68 -1.43
CA PHE A 157 -15.82 6.53 -0.92
C PHE A 157 -16.42 5.71 -2.07
N ASP A 158 -17.01 6.37 -3.05
CA ASP A 158 -17.59 5.77 -4.24
C ASP A 158 -16.53 5.09 -5.10
N ALA A 159 -15.38 5.74 -5.32
CA ALA A 159 -14.26 5.15 -6.04
C ALA A 159 -13.72 3.88 -5.33
N TYR A 160 -13.68 3.88 -4.00
CA TYR A 160 -13.27 2.71 -3.22
C TYR A 160 -14.29 1.58 -3.28
N LEU A 161 -15.60 1.87 -3.22
CA LEU A 161 -16.65 0.86 -3.38
C LEU A 161 -16.59 0.24 -4.78
N GLU A 162 -16.44 1.06 -5.82
CA GLU A 162 -16.43 0.59 -7.19
C GLU A 162 -15.20 -0.27 -7.50
N ALA A 163 -14.01 0.19 -7.10
CA ALA A 163 -12.78 -0.54 -7.32
C ALA A 163 -12.58 -1.72 -6.36
N GLY A 164 -13.15 -1.62 -5.15
CA GLY A 164 -13.00 -2.55 -4.03
C GLY A 164 -13.88 -3.79 -4.10
N LEU A 165 -14.90 -3.78 -4.96
CA LEU A 165 -15.89 -4.86 -5.06
C LEU A 165 -15.89 -5.47 -6.47
N GLU A 166 -15.98 -6.79 -6.53
CA GLU A 166 -16.20 -7.52 -7.78
C GLU A 166 -17.41 -8.46 -7.66
N GLN A 167 -17.94 -8.91 -8.79
CA GLN A 167 -19.07 -9.85 -8.82
C GLN A 167 -18.65 -11.20 -8.22
N ASP A 168 -19.46 -11.74 -7.30
CA ASP A 168 -19.24 -13.10 -6.81
C ASP A 168 -19.79 -14.12 -7.82
N SER A 169 -18.90 -14.73 -8.59
CA SER A 169 -19.25 -15.72 -9.62
C SER A 169 -19.84 -17.01 -9.06
N LYS A 170 -19.67 -17.31 -7.77
CA LYS A 170 -20.12 -18.57 -7.16
C LYS A 170 -21.53 -18.48 -6.60
N ASN A 171 -21.86 -17.39 -5.90
CA ASN A 171 -23.10 -17.28 -5.13
C ASN A 171 -24.01 -16.14 -5.59
N GLY A 172 -23.61 -15.38 -6.61
CA GLY A 172 -24.25 -14.11 -6.93
C GLY A 172 -23.89 -13.01 -5.91
N GLY A 173 -24.27 -11.77 -6.23
CA GLY A 173 -23.91 -10.59 -5.43
C GLY A 173 -22.48 -10.14 -5.61
N VAL A 174 -21.89 -9.53 -4.58
CA VAL A 174 -20.56 -8.90 -4.66
C VAL A 174 -19.64 -9.37 -3.55
N ARG A 175 -18.33 -9.34 -3.83
CA ARG A 175 -17.28 -9.68 -2.87
C ARG A 175 -16.13 -8.69 -2.90
N LEU A 176 -15.30 -8.71 -1.87
CA LEU A 176 -14.06 -7.92 -1.86
C LEU A 176 -13.15 -8.37 -3.01
N ARG A 177 -12.74 -7.41 -3.85
CA ARG A 177 -11.72 -7.61 -4.89
C ARG A 177 -10.34 -7.85 -4.28
N TYR A 178 -10.07 -7.23 -3.12
CA TYR A 178 -8.84 -7.45 -2.36
C TYR A 178 -9.06 -8.56 -1.32
N PRO A 179 -8.45 -9.75 -1.47
CA PRO A 179 -8.77 -10.87 -0.58
C PRO A 179 -8.28 -10.65 0.85
N LYS A 180 -9.11 -11.00 1.84
CA LYS A 180 -8.77 -10.87 3.27
C LYS A 180 -7.49 -11.60 3.67
N ALA A 181 -7.23 -12.75 3.06
CA ALA A 181 -6.02 -13.53 3.29
C ALA A 181 -4.76 -12.78 2.83
N TRP A 182 -4.83 -12.10 1.67
CA TRP A 182 -3.77 -11.23 1.18
C TRP A 182 -3.58 -10.00 2.08
N GLU A 183 -4.67 -9.34 2.49
CA GLU A 183 -4.61 -8.19 3.40
C GLU A 183 -3.92 -8.55 4.71
N ALA A 184 -4.30 -9.68 5.31
CA ALA A 184 -3.69 -10.19 6.53
C ALA A 184 -2.22 -10.59 6.34
N ARG A 185 -1.87 -11.25 5.23
CA ARG A 185 -0.49 -11.65 4.94
C ARG A 185 0.43 -10.44 4.78
N ILE A 186 -0.02 -9.38 4.13
CA ILE A 186 0.78 -8.16 3.96
C ILE A 186 1.08 -7.51 5.32
N PHE A 187 0.11 -7.48 6.24
CA PHE A 187 0.38 -7.08 7.62
C PHE A 187 1.40 -8.02 8.26
N GLU A 188 1.22 -9.33 8.17
CA GLU A 188 2.10 -10.33 8.78
C GLU A 188 3.58 -10.13 8.43
N VAL A 189 3.85 -9.94 7.14
CA VAL A 189 5.20 -9.91 6.59
C VAL A 189 5.77 -8.51 6.46
N SER A 190 5.08 -7.49 7.01
CA SER A 190 5.52 -6.10 6.99
C SER A 190 6.95 -5.94 7.55
N PRO A 191 7.82 -5.18 6.88
CA PRO A 191 9.20 -4.98 7.29
C PRO A 191 9.29 -4.11 8.55
N HIS A 192 10.29 -4.37 9.39
CA HIS A 192 10.54 -3.59 10.62
C HIS A 192 11.85 -2.79 10.55
N ASP A 193 12.58 -2.93 9.45
CA ASP A 193 13.98 -2.58 9.24
C ASP A 193 14.22 -1.71 7.99
N VAL A 194 13.14 -1.17 7.39
CA VAL A 194 13.18 -0.25 6.22
C VAL A 194 14.14 0.94 6.42
N TRP A 195 14.46 1.30 7.67
CA TRP A 195 15.44 2.34 8.01
C TRP A 195 16.84 2.12 7.44
N ASN A 196 17.20 0.88 7.12
CA ASN A 196 18.48 0.53 6.52
C ASN A 196 18.53 0.85 5.02
N GLU A 197 17.37 0.95 4.37
CA GLU A 197 17.23 1.18 2.94
C GLU A 197 17.15 2.67 2.60
N ILE A 198 16.58 3.49 3.48
CA ILE A 198 16.40 4.95 3.26
C ILE A 198 17.70 5.66 2.81
N PRO A 199 18.89 5.44 3.43
CA PRO A 199 20.11 6.14 3.03
C PRO A 199 20.69 5.69 1.68
N LYS A 200 20.17 4.61 1.10
CA LYS A 200 20.59 4.07 -0.20
C LYS A 200 19.81 4.69 -1.36
N VAL A 201 18.67 5.32 -1.09
CA VAL A 201 17.89 6.03 -2.11
C VAL A 201 18.68 7.25 -2.59
N MET A 202 18.91 7.32 -3.91
CA MET A 202 19.77 8.34 -4.54
C MET A 202 18.99 9.44 -5.25
N CYS A 203 17.71 9.21 -5.58
CA CYS A 203 16.88 10.22 -6.24
C CYS A 203 16.19 11.15 -5.22
N PRO A 204 15.71 12.33 -5.64
CA PRO A 204 14.89 13.21 -4.79
C PRO A 204 13.64 12.52 -4.26
N VAL A 205 13.34 12.73 -2.98
CA VAL A 205 12.18 12.12 -2.30
C VAL A 205 11.30 13.20 -1.67
N LEU A 206 10.03 13.22 -2.05
CA LEU A 206 8.97 13.92 -1.35
C LEU A 206 8.20 12.93 -0.47
N VAL A 207 8.06 13.22 0.82
CA VAL A 207 7.22 12.43 1.73
C VAL A 207 6.05 13.29 2.18
N LEU A 208 4.83 12.81 1.93
CA LEU A 208 3.59 13.43 2.38
C LEU A 208 3.03 12.62 3.54
N ARG A 209 2.98 13.22 4.73
CA ARG A 209 2.40 12.61 5.93
C ARG A 209 1.00 13.17 6.15
N GLY A 210 0.03 12.31 6.47
CA GLY A 210 -1.28 12.78 6.93
C GLY A 210 -1.16 13.48 8.29
N GLU A 211 -1.78 14.64 8.46
CA GLU A 211 -1.67 15.45 9.69
C GLU A 211 -1.94 14.62 10.96
N HIS A 212 -3.01 13.81 10.92
CA HIS A 212 -3.45 12.93 12.01
C HIS A 212 -3.03 11.46 11.80
N SER A 213 -2.05 11.17 10.94
CA SER A 213 -1.64 9.79 10.68
C SER A 213 -0.93 9.16 11.87
N ASP A 214 -1.39 7.95 12.22
CA ASP A 214 -0.73 7.01 13.12
C ASP A 214 0.14 5.97 12.39
N THR A 215 0.11 5.93 11.05
CA THR A 215 0.94 5.04 10.23
C THR A 215 2.37 5.53 10.24
N LEU A 216 2.60 6.75 9.74
CA LEU A 216 3.89 7.44 9.81
C LEU A 216 3.84 8.47 10.94
N THR A 217 4.25 8.04 12.14
CA THR A 217 4.29 8.93 13.31
C THR A 217 5.15 10.17 13.05
N THR A 218 4.86 11.29 13.72
CA THR A 218 5.67 12.53 13.64
C THR A 218 7.15 12.28 13.93
N GLY A 219 7.46 11.40 14.88
CA GLY A 219 8.82 11.01 15.21
C GLY A 219 9.52 10.25 14.07
N ALA A 220 8.81 9.30 13.44
CA ALA A 220 9.30 8.60 12.26
C ALA A 220 9.50 9.55 11.08
N PHE A 221 8.54 10.44 10.80
CA PHE A 221 8.64 11.43 9.73
C PHE A 221 9.88 12.34 9.89
N ARG A 222 10.10 12.91 11.08
CA ARG A 222 11.30 13.71 11.38
C ARG A 222 12.59 12.89 11.26
N LYS A 223 12.57 11.62 11.68
CA LYS A 223 13.73 10.72 11.53
C LYS A 223 14.01 10.40 10.06
N PHE A 224 12.98 10.24 9.24
CA PHE A 224 13.11 10.01 7.80
C PHE A 224 13.85 11.17 7.14
N GLY A 225 13.43 12.41 7.41
CA GLY A 225 14.06 13.61 6.84
C GLY A 225 15.56 13.73 7.16
N ARG A 226 16.03 13.19 8.29
CA ARG A 226 17.47 13.16 8.65
C ARG A 226 18.26 12.00 8.02
N ARG A 227 17.57 11.03 7.43
CA ARG A 227 18.14 9.77 6.91
C ARG A 227 18.17 9.74 5.40
N VAL A 228 17.23 10.42 4.75
CA VAL A 228 17.24 10.56 3.30
C VAL A 228 18.42 11.44 2.89
N ARG A 229 19.09 11.08 1.80
CA ARG A 229 20.14 11.95 1.25
C ARG A 229 19.47 13.21 0.71
N HIS A 230 19.99 14.37 1.09
CA HIS A 230 19.63 15.61 0.42
C HIS A 230 20.35 15.60 -0.94
N GLY A 231 19.57 15.47 -2.02
CA GLY A 231 20.01 15.84 -3.36
C GLY A 231 19.93 17.33 -3.56
#